data_AF-A0A4T0A005-F1
#
_entry.id   AF-A0A4T0A005-F1
#
_cell.length_a   1.000
_cell.length_b   1.000
_cell.length_c   1.000
_cell.angle_alpha   90.00
_cell.angle_beta   90.00
_cell.angle_gamma   90.00
#
_symmetry.space_group_name_H-M   'P 1'
#
loop_
_entity.id
_entity.type
_entity.pdbx_description
1 polymer ?
#
loop_
_entity_poly.entity_id
_entity_poly.type
_entity_poly.pdbx_seq_one_letter_code
_entity_poly.pdbx_strand_id
1 'polypeptide(L)'
;MLSYILALCLNLCLVLAASRTTAPSGALVVSKAPAKGQYSKIQDAVNALSTSSTTAQSIFIEAGTYSEQVYIAPRKAALTIYGYSENTADYAHNVVTITQKLSQNEVATNDLTATLRAWSTNFKLYNVNVVNSYGSGKQALALNAAAANQGYYACKFIGFQDTILAQTGTQLYAKSYIEGATDFIFGQHGLAWFTGCDIRVLSASLGYITASGRASSEAGYYVLDHCSIAAKSGATVAKGAYYLGRPWGAYARVAVQSSTISEVINAAGWHIWNTGDERTDHVTFGEISNTGAGASGTRKFETKLSKAVAITDVLGSAYASAAYEEAPGLDSEYYFLPWYDSQPCNFANVTVPKIELFPMS
;
A
#
# COMPACT_ATOMS: atom_id res chain seq x y z
N MET A 1 -35.36 25.63 42.69
CA MET A 1 -34.67 25.55 41.39
C MET A 1 -33.22 25.19 41.67
N LEU A 2 -32.90 23.90 41.53
CA LEU A 2 -31.59 23.33 41.84
C LEU A 2 -30.87 23.11 40.51
N SER A 3 -29.77 23.82 40.28
CA SER A 3 -29.02 23.80 39.03
C SER A 3 -28.32 22.46 38.82
N TYR A 4 -28.63 21.77 37.72
CA TYR A 4 -27.84 20.66 37.23
C TYR A 4 -26.63 21.21 36.45
N ILE A 5 -25.42 20.98 36.97
CA ILE A 5 -24.17 21.10 36.22
C ILE A 5 -24.03 19.81 35.41
N LEU A 6 -24.21 19.88 34.09
CA LEU A 6 -23.92 18.78 33.19
C LEU A 6 -22.42 18.81 32.86
N ALA A 7 -21.65 17.89 33.45
CA ALA A 7 -20.25 17.67 33.09
C ALA A 7 -20.20 16.97 31.72
N LEU A 8 -19.64 17.65 30.73
CA LEU A 8 -19.34 17.08 29.42
C LEU A 8 -18.01 16.29 29.51
N CYS A 9 -18.09 15.00 29.82
CA CYS A 9 -16.94 14.10 29.71
C CYS A 9 -16.66 13.83 28.22
N LEU A 10 -15.65 14.52 27.66
CA LEU A 10 -15.05 14.13 26.38
C LEU A 10 -14.31 12.80 26.60
N ASN A 11 -14.90 11.69 26.18
CA ASN A 11 -14.19 10.41 26.06
C ASN A 11 -13.26 10.49 24.84
N LEU A 12 -12.02 10.98 25.04
CA LEU A 12 -10.93 10.65 24.13
C LEU A 12 -10.67 9.15 24.28
N CYS A 13 -11.26 8.34 23.41
CA CYS A 13 -10.83 6.97 23.24
C CYS A 13 -9.47 7.01 22.53
N LEU A 14 -8.38 6.98 23.31
CA LEU A 14 -7.06 6.69 22.79
C LEU A 14 -7.14 5.28 22.19
N VAL A 15 -7.23 5.20 20.86
CA VAL A 15 -6.99 3.94 20.14
C VAL A 15 -5.51 3.63 20.34
N LEU A 16 -5.19 2.82 21.35
CA LEU A 16 -3.86 2.25 21.46
C LEU A 16 -3.69 1.32 20.26
N ALA A 17 -2.75 1.65 19.38
CA ALA A 17 -2.40 0.75 18.30
C ALA A 17 -1.95 -0.59 18.87
N ALA A 18 -2.46 -1.69 18.32
CA ALA A 18 -2.07 -3.03 18.75
C ALA A 18 -0.58 -3.25 18.48
N SER A 19 0.08 -4.03 19.33
CA SER A 19 1.46 -4.47 19.13
C SER A 19 1.51 -5.96 18.78
N ARG A 20 2.58 -6.38 18.11
CA ARG A 20 2.88 -7.77 17.78
C ARG A 20 4.32 -8.05 18.13
N THR A 21 4.62 -8.08 19.42
CA THR A 21 5.98 -8.31 19.96
C THR A 21 6.24 -9.76 20.35
N THR A 22 5.22 -10.63 20.28
CA THR A 22 5.32 -12.07 20.55
C THR A 22 4.57 -12.87 19.48
N ALA A 23 5.02 -14.11 19.29
CA ALA A 23 4.41 -15.03 18.36
C ALA A 23 2.95 -15.36 18.75
N PRO A 24 1.98 -15.26 17.82
CA PRO A 24 0.65 -15.79 18.04
C PRO A 24 0.68 -17.29 18.34
N SER A 25 -0.31 -17.79 19.08
CA SER A 25 -0.43 -19.22 19.36
C SER A 25 -0.42 -20.05 18.07
N GLY A 26 0.42 -21.08 18.03
CA GLY A 26 0.57 -21.98 16.88
C GLY A 26 1.41 -21.44 15.72
N ALA A 27 1.93 -20.22 15.79
CA ALA A 27 2.83 -19.69 14.77
C ALA A 27 4.21 -20.36 14.86
N LEU A 28 4.80 -20.70 13.70
CA LEU A 28 6.23 -20.98 13.63
C LEU A 28 7.01 -19.70 13.87
N VAL A 29 8.13 -19.77 14.57
CA VAL A 29 8.95 -18.59 14.91
C VAL A 29 10.24 -18.59 14.10
N VAL A 30 10.52 -17.46 13.46
CA VAL A 30 11.78 -17.19 12.78
C VAL A 30 12.55 -16.15 13.58
N SER A 31 13.84 -16.42 13.87
CA SER A 31 14.70 -15.51 14.64
C SER A 31 16.15 -15.56 14.16
N LYS A 32 16.88 -14.46 14.34
CA LYS A 32 18.33 -14.41 14.11
C LYS A 32 19.12 -15.28 15.10
N ALA A 33 18.55 -15.60 16.26
CA ALA A 33 19.12 -16.46 17.28
C ALA A 33 18.09 -17.53 17.69
N PRO A 34 17.78 -18.51 16.80
CA PRO A 34 16.68 -19.42 17.02
C PRO A 34 16.91 -20.31 18.24
N ALA A 35 15.90 -20.40 19.10
CA ALA A 35 15.81 -21.44 20.12
C ALA A 35 15.47 -22.80 19.48
N LYS A 36 15.54 -23.88 20.26
CA LYS A 36 15.16 -25.23 19.79
C LYS A 36 13.73 -25.22 19.25
N GLY A 37 13.56 -25.65 18.00
CA GLY A 37 12.26 -25.69 17.31
C GLY A 37 11.88 -24.41 16.55
N GLN A 38 12.72 -23.37 16.60
CA GLN A 38 12.58 -22.16 15.79
C GLN A 38 13.47 -22.24 14.54
N TYR A 39 13.26 -21.32 13.60
CA TYR A 39 13.95 -21.28 12.31
C TYR A 39 14.86 -20.04 12.21
N SER A 40 16.04 -20.19 11.59
CA SER A 40 16.93 -19.05 11.27
C SER A 40 16.61 -18.36 9.95
N LYS A 41 15.81 -19.03 9.09
CA LYS A 41 15.41 -18.57 7.76
C LYS A 41 13.89 -18.60 7.62
N ILE A 42 13.35 -17.61 6.93
CA ILE A 42 11.92 -17.50 6.66
C ILE A 42 11.49 -18.61 5.70
N GLN A 43 12.30 -18.90 4.67
CA GLN A 43 11.97 -19.97 3.72
C GLN A 43 11.88 -21.34 4.40
N ASP A 44 12.73 -21.63 5.37
CA ASP A 44 12.70 -22.91 6.09
C ASP A 44 11.41 -23.06 6.93
N ALA A 45 10.95 -21.97 7.57
CA ALA A 45 9.66 -21.96 8.25
C ALA A 45 8.49 -22.13 7.26
N VAL A 46 8.54 -21.46 6.10
CA VAL A 46 7.53 -21.63 5.04
C VAL A 46 7.45 -23.08 4.55
N ASN A 47 8.61 -23.73 4.37
CA ASN A 47 8.72 -25.12 3.91
C ASN A 47 8.22 -26.13 4.95
N ALA A 48 8.28 -25.79 6.24
CA ALA A 48 7.80 -26.65 7.32
C ALA A 48 6.26 -26.68 7.45
N LEU A 49 5.57 -25.69 6.88
CA LEU A 49 4.11 -25.62 6.88
C LEU A 49 3.52 -26.53 5.79
N SER A 50 2.45 -27.24 6.12
CA SER A 50 1.66 -27.98 5.12
C SER A 50 1.15 -27.08 3.98
N THR A 51 1.14 -27.61 2.76
CA THR A 51 0.47 -27.00 1.60
C THR A 51 -0.90 -27.60 1.34
N SER A 52 -1.22 -28.74 1.97
CA SER A 52 -2.44 -29.51 1.76
C SER A 52 -3.45 -29.43 2.91
N SER A 53 -3.03 -28.91 4.07
CA SER A 53 -3.92 -28.58 5.19
C SER A 53 -4.93 -27.52 4.79
N THR A 54 -6.14 -27.59 5.34
CA THR A 54 -7.17 -26.55 5.24
C THR A 54 -7.22 -25.65 6.47
N THR A 55 -6.50 -26.01 7.55
CA THR A 55 -6.38 -25.19 8.77
C THR A 55 -5.41 -24.05 8.54
N ALA A 56 -5.82 -22.82 8.87
CA ALA A 56 -4.98 -21.62 8.76
C ALA A 56 -3.64 -21.78 9.49
N GLN A 57 -2.58 -21.22 8.89
CA GLN A 57 -1.21 -21.34 9.39
C GLN A 57 -0.56 -19.97 9.52
N SER A 58 0.40 -19.85 10.44
CA SER A 58 1.09 -18.58 10.65
C SER A 58 2.58 -18.72 10.92
N ILE A 59 3.31 -17.68 10.55
CA ILE A 59 4.73 -17.48 10.88
C ILE A 59 4.85 -16.14 11.59
N PHE A 60 5.63 -16.09 12.67
CA PHE A 60 6.06 -14.88 13.33
C PHE A 60 7.57 -14.70 13.13
N ILE A 61 7.98 -13.52 12.68
CA ILE A 61 9.37 -13.19 12.39
C ILE A 61 9.84 -12.17 13.42
N GLU A 62 10.85 -12.53 14.20
CA GLU A 62 11.50 -11.61 15.14
C GLU A 62 12.36 -10.57 14.40
N ALA A 63 12.65 -9.47 15.10
CA ALA A 63 13.43 -8.35 14.59
C ALA A 63 14.74 -8.81 13.92
N GLY A 64 15.04 -8.23 12.75
CA GLY A 64 16.27 -8.53 12.03
C GLY A 64 16.15 -8.38 10.53
N THR A 65 17.32 -8.44 9.89
CA THR A 65 17.46 -8.50 8.43
C THR A 65 17.74 -9.93 7.98
N TYR A 66 16.92 -10.40 7.05
CA TYR A 66 16.93 -11.73 6.46
C TYR A 66 17.28 -11.60 4.97
N SER A 67 18.52 -11.97 4.64
CA SER A 67 19.05 -11.87 3.28
C SER A 67 18.72 -13.14 2.50
N GLU A 68 17.51 -13.22 1.94
CA GLU A 68 17.00 -14.38 1.21
C GLU A 68 15.87 -13.99 0.24
N GLN A 69 15.58 -14.89 -0.69
CA GLN A 69 14.30 -14.89 -1.42
C GLN A 69 13.33 -15.82 -0.71
N VAL A 70 12.08 -15.38 -0.58
CA VAL A 70 11.00 -16.16 0.03
C VAL A 70 9.94 -16.47 -1.03
N TYR A 71 9.70 -17.76 -1.26
CA TYR A 71 8.66 -18.27 -2.15
C TYR A 71 7.55 -18.93 -1.33
N ILE A 72 6.36 -18.35 -1.40
CA ILE A 72 5.14 -18.88 -0.83
C ILE A 72 4.40 -19.64 -1.94
N ALA A 73 4.66 -20.95 -2.01
CA ALA A 73 3.98 -21.83 -2.94
C ALA A 73 2.45 -21.86 -2.72
N PRO A 74 1.66 -22.20 -3.76
CA PRO A 74 0.23 -22.43 -3.62
C PRO A 74 -0.08 -23.42 -2.49
N ARG A 75 -1.05 -23.08 -1.64
CA ARG A 75 -1.49 -23.87 -0.49
C ARG A 75 -3.00 -23.76 -0.31
N LYS A 76 -3.61 -24.78 0.31
CA LYS A 76 -5.07 -24.81 0.55
C LYS A 76 -5.51 -23.88 1.68
N ALA A 77 -4.73 -23.83 2.76
CA ALA A 77 -5.00 -22.95 3.90
C ALA A 77 -4.47 -21.54 3.68
N ALA A 78 -5.11 -20.56 4.32
CA ALA A 78 -4.56 -19.22 4.48
C ALA A 78 -3.23 -19.28 5.25
N LEU A 79 -2.24 -18.50 4.80
CA LEU A 79 -0.99 -18.28 5.50
C LEU A 79 -0.90 -16.81 5.90
N THR A 80 -0.69 -16.54 7.18
CA THR A 80 -0.37 -15.19 7.68
C THR A 80 1.07 -15.13 8.19
N ILE A 81 1.84 -14.16 7.69
CA ILE A 81 3.18 -13.85 8.18
C ILE A 81 3.13 -12.52 8.94
N TYR A 82 3.58 -12.55 10.18
CA TYR A 82 3.67 -11.40 11.07
C TYR A 82 5.13 -11.03 11.29
N GLY A 83 5.51 -9.78 11.01
CA GLY A 83 6.75 -9.21 11.52
C GLY A 83 6.57 -8.70 12.96
N TYR A 84 7.63 -8.79 13.76
CA TYR A 84 7.70 -8.09 15.04
C TYR A 84 7.43 -6.60 14.82
N SER A 85 6.48 -6.04 15.57
CA SER A 85 6.24 -4.60 15.62
C SER A 85 5.69 -4.17 16.97
N GLU A 86 6.13 -3.01 17.44
CA GLU A 86 5.55 -2.34 18.61
C GLU A 86 4.26 -1.60 18.27
N ASN A 87 4.01 -1.35 16.97
CA ASN A 87 2.79 -0.72 16.47
C ASN A 87 2.41 -1.39 15.13
N THR A 88 1.39 -2.24 15.14
CA THR A 88 0.98 -2.98 13.93
C THR A 88 0.28 -2.12 12.90
N ALA A 89 -0.19 -0.93 13.28
CA ALA A 89 -0.90 -0.01 12.40
C ALA A 89 0.03 0.91 11.59
N ASP A 90 1.33 0.93 11.89
CA ASP A 90 2.29 1.86 11.31
C ASP A 90 3.56 1.14 10.82
N TYR A 91 3.82 1.25 9.51
CA TYR A 91 5.00 0.69 8.89
C TYR A 91 6.31 1.29 9.44
N ALA A 92 6.27 2.48 10.05
CA ALA A 92 7.46 3.16 10.54
C ALA A 92 8.17 2.36 11.64
N HIS A 93 7.42 1.54 12.38
CA HIS A 93 7.90 0.69 13.48
C HIS A 93 8.36 -0.70 13.03
N ASN A 94 8.34 -1.00 11.73
CA ASN A 94 8.79 -2.30 11.23
C ASN A 94 10.30 -2.50 11.47
N VAL A 95 10.64 -3.56 12.20
CA VAL A 95 12.03 -3.99 12.47
C VAL A 95 12.42 -5.31 11.79
N VAL A 96 11.53 -5.86 10.97
CA VAL A 96 11.77 -7.06 10.15
C VAL A 96 12.00 -6.64 8.70
N THR A 97 13.13 -7.06 8.13
CA THR A 97 13.45 -6.79 6.72
C THR A 97 13.83 -8.07 6.00
N ILE A 98 13.13 -8.38 4.91
CA ILE A 98 13.52 -9.40 3.93
C ILE A 98 14.18 -8.66 2.77
N THR A 99 15.41 -9.03 2.43
CA THR A 99 16.17 -8.32 1.39
C THR A 99 16.95 -9.26 0.51
N GLN A 100 17.10 -8.86 -0.75
CA GLN A 100 18.02 -9.48 -1.70
C GLN A 100 18.38 -8.46 -2.79
N LYS A 101 19.27 -8.86 -3.70
CA LYS A 101 19.71 -8.06 -4.83
C LYS A 101 19.72 -8.94 -6.09
N LEU A 102 18.67 -8.86 -6.90
CA LEU A 102 18.52 -9.68 -8.10
C LEU A 102 17.64 -8.94 -9.11
N SER A 103 18.06 -8.99 -10.36
CA SER A 103 17.40 -8.33 -11.48
C SER A 103 17.20 -9.27 -12.65
N GLN A 104 16.41 -8.82 -13.63
CA GLN A 104 16.21 -9.55 -14.87
C GLN A 104 17.47 -9.61 -15.76
N ASN A 105 18.58 -8.98 -15.37
CA ASN A 105 19.87 -9.24 -16.02
C ASN A 105 20.46 -10.60 -15.60
N GLU A 106 20.02 -11.14 -14.46
CA GLU A 106 20.57 -12.35 -13.85
C GLU A 106 19.62 -13.55 -13.95
N VAL A 107 18.33 -13.31 -14.20
CA VAL A 107 17.30 -14.36 -14.29
C VAL A 107 16.31 -14.10 -15.43
N ALA A 108 15.67 -15.17 -15.90
CA ALA A 108 14.88 -15.17 -17.13
C ALA A 108 13.55 -14.39 -17.06
N THR A 109 12.97 -14.18 -15.88
CA THR A 109 11.64 -13.58 -15.74
C THR A 109 11.60 -12.59 -14.58
N ASN A 110 10.67 -11.63 -14.63
CA ASN A 110 10.45 -10.68 -13.54
C ASN A 110 10.13 -11.38 -12.22
N ASP A 111 9.28 -12.42 -12.23
CA ASP A 111 8.93 -13.19 -11.02
C ASP A 111 10.16 -13.73 -10.29
N LEU A 112 11.15 -14.24 -11.02
CA LEU A 112 12.37 -14.79 -10.42
C LEU A 112 13.23 -13.72 -9.73
N THR A 113 13.03 -12.44 -10.05
CA THR A 113 13.74 -11.33 -9.39
C THR A 113 13.15 -10.96 -8.03
N ALA A 114 11.93 -11.41 -7.71
CA ALA A 114 11.21 -10.93 -6.55
C ALA A 114 11.85 -11.39 -5.23
N THR A 115 11.97 -10.48 -4.26
CA THR A 115 12.38 -10.82 -2.88
C THR A 115 11.35 -11.71 -2.20
N LEU A 116 10.06 -11.38 -2.37
CA LEU A 116 8.93 -12.19 -1.91
C LEU A 116 8.06 -12.58 -3.11
N ARG A 117 7.93 -13.88 -3.36
CA ARG A 117 7.06 -14.47 -4.37
C ARG A 117 5.84 -15.09 -3.70
N ALA A 118 4.72 -14.39 -3.69
CA ALA A 118 3.49 -14.79 -3.02
C ALA A 118 2.49 -15.41 -4.01
N TRP A 119 2.52 -16.74 -4.15
CA TRP A 119 1.68 -17.50 -5.09
C TRP A 119 0.52 -18.23 -4.41
N SER A 120 0.26 -17.93 -3.12
CA SER A 120 -0.84 -18.52 -2.36
C SER A 120 -2.05 -17.61 -2.30
N THR A 121 -3.23 -18.17 -2.50
CA THR A 121 -4.49 -17.47 -2.17
C THR A 121 -4.59 -17.23 -0.67
N ASN A 122 -5.37 -16.22 -0.27
CA ASN A 122 -5.63 -15.89 1.14
C ASN A 122 -4.34 -15.63 1.97
N PHE A 123 -3.27 -15.16 1.32
CA PHE A 123 -2.01 -14.85 1.98
C PHE A 123 -2.06 -13.47 2.63
N LYS A 124 -1.57 -13.35 3.86
CA LYS A 124 -1.45 -12.06 4.55
C LYS A 124 -0.03 -11.80 5.02
N LEU A 125 0.44 -10.57 4.90
CA LEU A 125 1.72 -10.08 5.42
C LEU A 125 1.49 -8.83 6.26
N TYR A 126 2.02 -8.82 7.48
CA TYR A 126 1.92 -7.68 8.41
C TYR A 126 3.31 -7.21 8.83
N ASN A 127 3.54 -5.90 8.79
CA ASN A 127 4.69 -5.25 9.43
C ASN A 127 6.08 -5.78 9.01
N VAL A 128 6.23 -6.13 7.73
CA VAL A 128 7.50 -6.58 7.14
C VAL A 128 7.95 -5.61 6.06
N ASN A 129 9.25 -5.29 6.06
CA ASN A 129 9.90 -4.58 4.96
C ASN A 129 10.38 -5.63 3.94
N VAL A 130 9.97 -5.48 2.68
CA VAL A 130 10.39 -6.34 1.56
C VAL A 130 11.18 -5.47 0.59
N VAL A 131 12.44 -5.84 0.39
CA VAL A 131 13.43 -4.99 -0.29
C VAL A 131 14.10 -5.74 -1.43
N ASN A 132 14.14 -5.14 -2.61
CA ASN A 132 15.09 -5.50 -3.65
C ASN A 132 16.09 -4.36 -3.82
N SER A 133 17.33 -4.60 -3.41
CA SER A 133 18.38 -3.58 -3.34
C SER A 133 19.19 -3.47 -4.64
N TYR A 134 18.66 -3.92 -5.78
CA TYR A 134 19.34 -3.79 -7.07
C TYR A 134 19.58 -2.34 -7.47
N GLY A 135 18.58 -1.48 -7.25
CA GLY A 135 18.61 -0.08 -7.65
C GLY A 135 18.23 0.13 -9.12
N SER A 136 18.68 1.25 -9.69
CA SER A 136 18.36 1.62 -11.08
C SER A 136 19.06 0.74 -12.11
N GLY A 137 18.43 0.57 -13.28
CA GLY A 137 19.07 0.03 -14.49
C GLY A 137 18.43 -1.24 -15.03
N LYS A 138 17.61 -1.95 -14.23
CA LYS A 138 16.86 -3.12 -14.67
C LYS A 138 15.68 -3.42 -13.73
N GLN A 139 14.70 -4.15 -14.23
CA GLN A 139 13.59 -4.72 -13.46
C GLN A 139 14.10 -5.57 -12.30
N ALA A 140 13.62 -5.26 -11.09
CA ALA A 140 14.05 -5.90 -9.86
C ALA A 140 12.95 -5.79 -8.79
N LEU A 141 12.16 -6.86 -8.65
CA LEU A 141 10.94 -6.84 -7.84
C LEU A 141 11.24 -6.98 -6.36
N ALA A 142 10.55 -6.21 -5.51
CA ALA A 142 10.44 -6.51 -4.09
C ALA A 142 9.38 -7.60 -3.86
N LEU A 143 8.19 -7.42 -4.45
CA LEU A 143 7.05 -8.32 -4.30
C LEU A 143 6.53 -8.78 -5.66
N ASN A 144 6.26 -10.09 -5.79
CA ASN A 144 5.31 -10.62 -6.75
C ASN A 144 4.08 -11.18 -6.02
N ALA A 145 2.93 -10.53 -6.20
CA ALA A 145 1.63 -10.93 -5.70
C ALA A 145 0.83 -11.62 -6.82
N ALA A 146 0.76 -12.96 -6.76
CA ALA A 146 0.33 -13.80 -7.88
C ALA A 146 -0.84 -14.73 -7.55
N ALA A 147 -1.73 -14.32 -6.64
CA ALA A 147 -2.95 -15.07 -6.32
C ALA A 147 -4.05 -14.18 -5.73
N ALA A 148 -5.27 -14.72 -5.64
CA ALA A 148 -6.44 -14.00 -5.12
C ALA A 148 -6.45 -13.87 -3.58
N ASN A 149 -7.16 -12.85 -3.11
CA ASN A 149 -7.40 -12.54 -1.70
C ASN A 149 -6.10 -12.33 -0.90
N GLN A 150 -5.14 -11.59 -1.45
CA GLN A 150 -3.89 -11.29 -0.75
C GLN A 150 -3.97 -9.94 -0.02
N GLY A 151 -3.46 -9.89 1.21
CA GLY A 151 -3.47 -8.68 2.04
C GLY A 151 -2.09 -8.31 2.56
N TYR A 152 -1.75 -7.04 2.48
CA TYR A 152 -0.46 -6.49 2.90
C TYR A 152 -0.70 -5.26 3.79
N TYR A 153 -0.35 -5.34 5.07
CA TYR A 153 -0.72 -4.36 6.09
C TYR A 153 0.52 -3.78 6.75
N ALA A 154 0.62 -2.45 6.71
CA ALA A 154 1.75 -1.73 7.29
C ALA A 154 3.11 -2.29 6.84
N CYS A 155 3.20 -2.74 5.57
CA CYS A 155 4.44 -3.24 4.98
C CYS A 155 5.25 -2.09 4.38
N LYS A 156 6.56 -2.30 4.17
CA LYS A 156 7.35 -1.46 3.26
C LYS A 156 7.73 -2.28 2.03
N PHE A 157 7.50 -1.75 0.84
CA PHE A 157 7.96 -2.34 -0.43
C PHE A 157 8.97 -1.38 -1.07
N ILE A 158 10.22 -1.83 -1.15
CA ILE A 158 11.36 -0.97 -1.51
C ILE A 158 12.06 -1.54 -2.74
N GLY A 159 12.13 -0.74 -3.80
CA GLY A 159 12.77 -1.08 -5.06
C GLY A 159 12.99 0.18 -5.93
N PHE A 160 13.24 -0.01 -7.22
CA PHE A 160 13.43 1.09 -8.17
C PHE A 160 12.57 0.93 -9.43
N GLN A 161 12.87 -0.07 -10.25
CA GLN A 161 12.05 -0.44 -11.40
C GLN A 161 11.29 -1.72 -11.06
N ASP A 162 9.97 -1.72 -11.32
CA ASP A 162 9.10 -2.88 -11.12
C ASP A 162 9.00 -3.34 -9.64
N THR A 163 8.93 -2.42 -8.65
CA THR A 163 8.93 -2.78 -7.20
C THR A 163 7.85 -3.79 -6.80
N ILE A 164 6.59 -3.57 -7.19
CA ILE A 164 5.46 -4.45 -6.90
C ILE A 164 4.86 -4.95 -8.21
N LEU A 165 4.91 -6.26 -8.41
CA LEU A 165 4.15 -6.98 -9.41
C LEU A 165 2.82 -7.47 -8.81
N ALA A 166 1.76 -6.67 -8.96
CA ALA A 166 0.38 -7.01 -8.64
C ALA A 166 -0.24 -7.90 -9.74
N GLN A 167 0.30 -9.11 -9.91
CA GLN A 167 0.10 -9.88 -11.15
C GLN A 167 -1.26 -10.54 -11.30
N THR A 168 -1.82 -11.13 -10.26
CA THR A 168 -3.03 -11.98 -10.39
C THR A 168 -3.89 -11.91 -9.15
N GLY A 169 -5.21 -11.87 -9.37
CA GLY A 169 -6.21 -11.95 -8.31
C GLY A 169 -6.42 -10.64 -7.54
N THR A 170 -7.30 -10.68 -6.54
CA THR A 170 -7.65 -9.54 -5.68
C THR A 170 -6.61 -9.29 -4.59
N GLN A 171 -6.19 -8.05 -4.43
CA GLN A 171 -5.06 -7.67 -3.57
C GLN A 171 -5.36 -6.37 -2.81
N LEU A 172 -5.13 -6.36 -1.50
CA LEU A 172 -5.25 -5.18 -0.65
C LEU A 172 -3.88 -4.80 -0.09
N TYR A 173 -3.52 -3.53 -0.26
CA TYR A 173 -2.36 -2.91 0.35
C TYR A 173 -2.85 -1.79 1.25
N ALA A 174 -2.76 -1.96 2.56
CA ALA A 174 -3.28 -1.02 3.54
C ALA A 174 -2.15 -0.42 4.36
N LYS A 175 -2.18 0.90 4.54
CA LYS A 175 -1.25 1.65 5.41
C LYS A 175 0.22 1.32 5.15
N SER A 176 0.56 1.03 3.89
CA SER A 176 1.89 0.55 3.52
C SER A 176 2.72 1.66 2.89
N TYR A 177 4.03 1.52 2.97
CA TYR A 177 4.98 2.36 2.27
C TYR A 177 5.44 1.67 0.99
N ILE A 178 5.44 2.39 -0.13
CA ILE A 178 5.84 1.86 -1.44
C ILE A 178 6.77 2.87 -2.10
N GLU A 179 7.98 2.46 -2.49
CA GLU A 179 8.89 3.32 -3.24
C GLU A 179 9.39 2.71 -4.55
N GLY A 180 9.65 3.60 -5.51
CA GLY A 180 10.23 3.26 -6.80
C GLY A 180 10.31 4.46 -7.74
N ALA A 181 10.66 4.17 -8.99
CA ALA A 181 10.84 5.16 -10.04
C ALA A 181 10.12 4.80 -11.34
N THR A 182 10.28 3.58 -11.82
CA THR A 182 9.77 3.15 -13.14
C THR A 182 8.82 1.99 -12.96
N ASP A 183 7.57 2.17 -13.39
CA ASP A 183 6.53 1.13 -13.43
C ASP A 183 6.41 0.37 -12.11
N PHE A 184 6.60 1.06 -10.98
CA PHE A 184 6.91 0.37 -9.72
C PHE A 184 5.69 -0.25 -9.04
N ILE A 185 4.48 0.00 -9.56
CA ILE A 185 3.26 -0.77 -9.32
C ILE A 185 2.72 -1.26 -10.67
N PHE A 186 2.91 -2.54 -11.00
CA PHE A 186 2.58 -3.07 -12.32
C PHE A 186 1.99 -4.48 -12.25
N GLY A 187 1.46 -4.98 -13.36
CA GLY A 187 0.90 -6.34 -13.47
C GLY A 187 -0.24 -6.42 -14.47
N GLN A 188 -0.67 -7.64 -14.83
CA GLN A 188 -1.59 -7.84 -15.97
C GLN A 188 -3.00 -8.32 -15.58
N HIS A 189 -3.09 -9.15 -14.55
CA HIS A 189 -4.32 -9.90 -14.20
C HIS A 189 -4.77 -9.67 -12.76
N GLY A 190 -4.14 -8.71 -12.06
CA GLY A 190 -4.48 -8.34 -10.69
C GLY A 190 -5.61 -7.30 -10.63
N LEU A 191 -6.34 -7.33 -9.53
CA LEU A 191 -7.26 -6.27 -9.09
C LEU A 191 -6.73 -5.79 -7.75
N ALA A 192 -6.20 -4.58 -7.68
CA ALA A 192 -5.42 -4.13 -6.53
C ALA A 192 -5.98 -2.84 -5.94
N TRP A 193 -6.25 -2.86 -4.65
CA TRP A 193 -6.68 -1.70 -3.87
C TRP A 193 -5.56 -1.28 -2.93
N PHE A 194 -5.08 -0.05 -3.09
CA PHE A 194 -4.08 0.56 -2.22
C PHE A 194 -4.78 1.63 -1.41
N THR A 195 -4.79 1.51 -0.08
CA THR A 195 -5.47 2.46 0.80
C THR A 195 -4.60 2.99 1.93
N GLY A 196 -4.59 4.31 2.10
CA GLY A 196 -3.78 4.95 3.13
C GLY A 196 -2.28 4.73 2.96
N CYS A 197 -1.83 4.42 1.73
CA CYS A 197 -0.43 4.12 1.45
C CYS A 197 0.39 5.39 1.23
N ASP A 198 1.64 5.35 1.69
CA ASP A 198 2.67 6.32 1.38
C ASP A 198 3.42 5.87 0.13
N ILE A 199 3.13 6.51 -1.00
CA ILE A 199 3.76 6.27 -2.29
C ILE A 199 4.86 7.31 -2.49
N ARG A 200 6.11 6.84 -2.56
CA ARG A 200 7.30 7.70 -2.59
C ARG A 200 8.12 7.49 -3.84
N VAL A 201 8.21 8.55 -4.66
CA VAL A 201 8.99 8.53 -5.89
C VAL A 201 10.46 8.86 -5.62
N LEU A 202 11.37 8.17 -6.30
CA LEU A 202 12.82 8.34 -6.16
C LEU A 202 13.38 9.44 -7.09
N SER A 203 14.65 9.78 -6.93
CA SER A 203 15.34 10.69 -7.85
C SER A 203 15.40 10.08 -9.26
N ALA A 204 14.61 10.60 -10.20
CA ALA A 204 14.65 10.26 -11.61
C ALA A 204 14.25 11.48 -12.46
N SER A 205 14.74 11.54 -13.70
CA SER A 205 14.35 12.58 -14.67
C SER A 205 12.94 12.36 -15.24
N LEU A 206 12.50 11.09 -15.26
CA LEU A 206 11.21 10.65 -15.76
C LEU A 206 10.82 9.37 -15.02
N GLY A 207 9.59 9.28 -14.53
CA GLY A 207 9.10 8.10 -13.84
C GLY A 207 7.60 7.86 -13.96
N TYR A 208 7.19 6.65 -13.61
CA TYR A 208 5.81 6.17 -13.75
C TYR A 208 5.44 5.38 -12.50
N ILE A 209 4.36 5.77 -11.84
CA ILE A 209 3.90 5.07 -10.63
C ILE A 209 3.27 3.73 -11.01
N THR A 210 2.29 3.75 -11.92
CA THR A 210 1.56 2.56 -12.32
C THR A 210 1.83 2.14 -13.77
N ALA A 211 1.86 0.83 -14.00
CA ALA A 211 1.87 0.23 -15.33
C ALA A 211 0.91 -0.96 -15.40
N SER A 212 -0.38 -0.67 -15.59
CA SER A 212 -1.39 -1.72 -15.77
C SER A 212 -1.20 -2.40 -17.14
N GLY A 213 -0.92 -3.70 -17.11
CA GLY A 213 -0.69 -4.58 -18.25
C GLY A 213 -1.95 -5.25 -18.80
N ARG A 214 -3.12 -4.68 -18.47
CA ARG A 214 -4.44 -5.22 -18.76
C ARG A 214 -4.71 -5.29 -20.27
N ALA A 215 -5.08 -6.46 -20.76
CA ALA A 215 -5.16 -6.76 -22.19
C ALA A 215 -6.58 -6.88 -22.78
N SER A 216 -7.62 -6.90 -21.95
CA SER A 216 -9.03 -7.09 -22.36
C SER A 216 -9.94 -6.06 -21.70
N SER A 217 -11.21 -5.97 -22.11
CA SER A 217 -12.19 -5.02 -21.56
C SER A 217 -12.88 -5.46 -20.26
N GLU A 218 -12.50 -6.60 -19.66
CA GLU A 218 -13.17 -7.18 -18.47
C GLU A 218 -13.25 -6.18 -17.28
N ALA A 219 -13.90 -6.52 -16.17
CA ALA A 219 -13.89 -5.65 -14.99
C ALA A 219 -12.52 -5.64 -14.26
N GLY A 220 -12.38 -4.74 -13.29
CA GLY A 220 -11.21 -4.66 -12.40
C GLY A 220 -10.34 -3.42 -12.60
N TYR A 221 -9.66 -3.02 -11.53
CA TYR A 221 -8.88 -1.78 -11.45
C TYR A 221 -7.61 -2.00 -10.62
N TYR A 222 -6.62 -1.15 -10.86
CA TYR A 222 -5.77 -0.66 -9.77
C TYR A 222 -6.38 0.62 -9.22
N VAL A 223 -6.54 0.72 -7.91
CA VAL A 223 -7.07 1.91 -7.25
C VAL A 223 -6.10 2.39 -6.19
N LEU A 224 -5.66 3.64 -6.29
CA LEU A 224 -4.92 4.35 -5.25
C LEU A 224 -5.91 5.26 -4.52
N ASP A 225 -6.33 4.85 -3.33
CA ASP A 225 -7.41 5.47 -2.55
C ASP A 225 -6.86 6.02 -1.22
N HIS A 226 -7.10 7.30 -0.91
CA HIS A 226 -6.56 7.92 0.31
C HIS A 226 -5.03 7.76 0.46
N CYS A 227 -4.31 7.68 -0.65
CA CYS A 227 -2.86 7.58 -0.66
C CYS A 227 -2.21 8.97 -0.59
N SER A 228 -0.95 9.00 -0.15
CA SER A 228 -0.09 10.16 -0.26
C SER A 228 0.96 9.89 -1.33
N ILE A 229 1.02 10.70 -2.39
CA ILE A 229 1.98 10.60 -3.49
C ILE A 229 2.94 11.79 -3.41
N ALA A 230 4.21 11.53 -3.15
CA ALA A 230 5.24 12.57 -3.02
C ALA A 230 6.65 12.06 -3.34
N ALA A 231 7.63 12.96 -3.44
CA ALA A 231 9.03 12.57 -3.45
C ALA A 231 9.40 11.88 -2.13
N LYS A 232 10.26 10.87 -2.20
CA LYS A 232 10.91 10.31 -1.01
C LYS A 232 11.69 11.40 -0.30
N SER A 233 11.66 11.42 1.04
CA SER A 233 12.50 12.34 1.82
C SER A 233 13.97 12.17 1.44
N GLY A 234 14.62 13.29 1.13
CA GLY A 234 16.01 13.35 0.63
C GLY A 234 16.20 13.07 -0.87
N ALA A 235 15.13 12.75 -1.62
CA ALA A 235 15.21 12.62 -3.07
C ALA A 235 15.06 13.99 -3.75
N THR A 236 15.85 14.23 -4.79
CA THR A 236 15.75 15.42 -5.64
C THR A 236 14.92 15.06 -6.86
N VAL A 237 13.64 15.46 -6.85
CA VAL A 237 12.69 15.18 -7.94
C VAL A 237 12.19 16.50 -8.49
N ALA A 238 12.39 16.73 -9.78
CA ALA A 238 11.88 17.93 -10.43
C ALA A 238 10.35 17.92 -10.44
N LYS A 239 9.75 19.11 -10.34
CA LYS A 239 8.30 19.29 -10.54
C LYS A 239 7.88 18.68 -11.88
N GLY A 240 6.87 17.82 -11.86
CA GLY A 240 6.34 17.18 -13.04
C GLY A 240 7.21 16.09 -13.68
N ALA A 241 8.22 15.57 -12.98
CA ALA A 241 9.07 14.48 -13.46
C ALA A 241 8.33 13.12 -13.53
N TYR A 242 7.25 12.95 -12.78
CA TYR A 242 6.53 11.68 -12.69
C TYR A 242 5.14 11.74 -13.33
N TYR A 243 4.66 10.58 -13.77
CA TYR A 243 3.28 10.36 -14.19
C TYR A 243 2.60 9.36 -13.26
N LEU A 244 1.28 9.49 -13.08
CA LEU A 244 0.46 8.53 -12.32
C LEU A 244 0.54 7.12 -12.93
N GLY A 245 0.74 7.04 -14.25
CA GLY A 245 1.06 5.79 -14.91
C GLY A 245 1.13 5.87 -16.42
N ARG A 246 1.34 4.69 -17.01
CA ARG A 246 1.32 4.45 -18.45
C ARG A 246 0.75 3.07 -18.79
N PRO A 247 0.18 2.87 -19.98
CA PRO A 247 -0.52 1.64 -20.33
C PRO A 247 0.42 0.53 -20.80
N TRP A 248 0.89 -0.35 -19.90
CA TRP A 248 1.60 -1.56 -20.34
C TRP A 248 0.67 -2.46 -21.18
N GLY A 249 -0.63 -2.49 -20.93
CA GLY A 249 -1.62 -3.16 -21.77
C GLY A 249 -2.59 -2.16 -22.40
N ALA A 250 -3.12 -2.47 -23.58
CA ALA A 250 -4.01 -1.59 -24.33
C ALA A 250 -5.33 -1.25 -23.61
N TYR A 251 -5.69 -2.02 -22.57
CA TYR A 251 -6.88 -1.80 -21.73
C TYR A 251 -6.50 -1.44 -20.29
N ALA A 252 -5.32 -0.83 -20.10
CA ALA A 252 -4.84 -0.38 -18.80
C ALA A 252 -5.92 0.40 -18.04
N ARG A 253 -6.15 0.03 -16.78
CA ARG A 253 -7.23 0.60 -15.98
C ARG A 253 -6.77 0.93 -14.57
N VAL A 254 -6.72 2.23 -14.27
CA VAL A 254 -6.22 2.77 -12.99
C VAL A 254 -7.10 3.93 -12.55
N ALA A 255 -7.43 3.98 -11.26
CA ALA A 255 -8.06 5.13 -10.63
C ALA A 255 -7.18 5.66 -9.49
N VAL A 256 -7.08 6.98 -9.37
CA VAL A 256 -6.45 7.66 -8.22
C VAL A 256 -7.52 8.53 -7.59
N GLN A 257 -7.88 8.25 -6.34
CA GLN A 257 -9.02 8.89 -5.70
C GLN A 257 -8.74 9.28 -4.25
N SER A 258 -9.36 10.37 -3.81
CA SER A 258 -9.26 10.87 -2.44
C SER A 258 -7.82 10.99 -1.91
N SER A 259 -6.85 11.16 -2.80
CA SER A 259 -5.42 11.07 -2.51
C SER A 259 -4.76 12.46 -2.54
N THR A 260 -3.70 12.63 -1.77
CA THR A 260 -2.87 13.85 -1.80
C THR A 260 -1.72 13.65 -2.77
N ILE A 261 -1.61 14.52 -3.77
CA ILE A 261 -0.66 14.41 -4.86
C ILE A 261 0.23 15.67 -4.87
N SER A 262 1.52 15.51 -4.58
CA SER A 262 2.48 16.61 -4.62
C SER A 262 2.86 16.99 -6.05
N GLU A 263 3.59 18.09 -6.20
CA GLU A 263 4.01 18.65 -7.49
C GLU A 263 4.96 17.76 -8.33
N VAL A 264 5.35 16.59 -7.82
CA VAL A 264 6.15 15.62 -8.59
C VAL A 264 5.41 15.11 -9.83
N ILE A 265 4.07 15.14 -9.82
CA ILE A 265 3.24 14.68 -10.93
C ILE A 265 3.14 15.75 -12.03
N ASN A 266 3.38 15.32 -13.26
CA ASN A 266 3.26 16.11 -14.47
C ASN A 266 1.81 16.58 -14.67
N ALA A 267 1.61 17.79 -15.22
CA ALA A 267 0.29 18.34 -15.50
C ALA A 267 -0.55 17.44 -16.44
N ALA A 268 0.11 16.66 -17.32
CA ALA A 268 -0.55 15.68 -18.17
C ALA A 268 -1.13 14.48 -17.40
N GLY A 269 -0.65 14.21 -16.18
CA GLY A 269 -1.08 13.10 -15.31
C GLY A 269 -0.63 11.73 -15.78
N TRP A 270 -1.01 11.35 -17.01
CA TRP A 270 -0.79 10.04 -17.61
C TRP A 270 0.07 10.14 -18.86
N HIS A 271 0.84 9.09 -19.13
CA HIS A 271 1.74 9.02 -20.27
C HIS A 271 1.31 7.91 -21.24
N ILE A 272 1.67 8.07 -22.52
CA ILE A 272 1.61 6.97 -23.50
C ILE A 272 2.55 5.83 -23.07
N TRP A 273 2.38 4.63 -23.62
CA TRP A 273 3.36 3.58 -23.37
C TRP A 273 4.72 3.92 -23.99
N ASN A 274 4.78 4.03 -25.32
CA ASN A 274 5.91 4.58 -26.07
C ASN A 274 5.43 5.27 -27.35
N THR A 275 6.25 6.14 -27.93
CA THR A 275 5.98 6.73 -29.26
C THR A 275 5.92 5.64 -30.32
N GLY A 276 4.85 5.59 -31.11
CA GLY A 276 4.60 4.56 -32.11
C GLY A 276 3.98 3.27 -31.56
N ASP A 277 3.75 3.21 -30.24
CA ASP A 277 3.06 2.13 -29.54
C ASP A 277 2.38 2.72 -28.29
N GLU A 278 1.45 3.65 -28.51
CA GLU A 278 0.92 4.51 -27.45
C GLU A 278 0.01 3.75 -26.48
N ARG A 279 -0.75 2.77 -26.98
CA ARG A 279 -1.68 1.90 -26.23
C ARG A 279 -2.77 2.65 -25.44
N THR A 280 -3.28 3.77 -25.97
CA THR A 280 -4.21 4.65 -25.24
C THR A 280 -5.69 4.54 -25.64
N ASP A 281 -6.03 3.83 -26.70
CA ASP A 281 -7.39 3.84 -27.28
C ASP A 281 -8.49 3.25 -26.36
N HIS A 282 -8.12 2.36 -25.45
CA HIS A 282 -9.08 1.65 -24.58
C HIS A 282 -8.74 1.73 -23.09
N VAL A 283 -7.84 2.66 -22.72
CA VAL A 283 -7.45 2.84 -21.32
C VAL A 283 -8.59 3.47 -20.52
N THR A 284 -8.58 3.24 -19.22
CA THR A 284 -9.43 3.94 -18.28
C THR A 284 -8.55 4.47 -17.16
N PHE A 285 -8.16 5.72 -17.30
CA PHE A 285 -7.35 6.44 -16.32
C PHE A 285 -8.21 7.50 -15.66
N GLY A 286 -8.53 7.33 -14.38
CA GLY A 286 -9.47 8.21 -13.69
C GLY A 286 -8.86 8.89 -12.47
N GLU A 287 -9.17 10.16 -12.27
CA GLU A 287 -8.88 10.90 -11.05
C GLU A 287 -10.18 11.45 -10.45
N ILE A 288 -10.36 11.40 -9.12
CA ILE A 288 -11.50 12.04 -8.44
C ILE A 288 -11.18 12.42 -7.00
N SER A 289 -11.59 13.61 -6.58
CA SER A 289 -11.43 14.10 -5.20
C SER A 289 -9.98 14.10 -4.68
N ASN A 290 -8.99 14.17 -5.57
CA ASN A 290 -7.59 14.31 -5.17
C ASN A 290 -7.27 15.76 -4.78
N THR A 291 -6.29 15.95 -3.90
CA THR A 291 -5.82 17.27 -3.44
C THR A 291 -4.31 17.42 -3.62
N GLY A 292 -3.78 18.62 -3.41
CA GLY A 292 -2.35 18.92 -3.55
C GLY A 292 -1.95 19.45 -4.93
N ALA A 293 -0.73 19.98 -5.03
CA ALA A 293 -0.29 20.73 -6.20
C ALA A 293 -0.21 19.89 -7.50
N GLY A 294 -0.03 18.57 -7.39
CA GLY A 294 -0.02 17.66 -8.54
C GLY A 294 -1.39 17.10 -8.92
N ALA A 295 -2.44 17.38 -8.14
CA ALA A 295 -3.80 16.86 -8.40
C ALA A 295 -4.56 17.63 -9.49
N SER A 296 -3.95 18.63 -10.13
CA SER A 296 -4.56 19.41 -11.22
C SER A 296 -3.62 19.53 -12.42
N GLY A 297 -4.19 19.81 -13.59
CA GLY A 297 -3.45 20.00 -14.85
C GLY A 297 -4.28 19.64 -16.08
N THR A 298 -3.70 19.80 -17.26
CA THR A 298 -4.33 19.38 -18.53
C THR A 298 -4.12 17.89 -18.74
N ARG A 299 -4.98 17.08 -18.11
CA ARG A 299 -4.88 15.62 -18.15
C ARG A 299 -4.98 15.05 -19.56
N LYS A 300 -4.11 14.08 -19.86
CA LYS A 300 -4.09 13.32 -21.11
C LYS A 300 -4.66 11.93 -20.85
N PHE A 301 -5.47 11.42 -21.79
CA PHE A 301 -6.06 10.09 -21.76
C PHE A 301 -6.99 9.81 -20.56
N GLU A 302 -7.34 10.84 -19.79
CA GLU A 302 -8.18 10.71 -18.62
C GLU A 302 -9.62 10.41 -19.00
N THR A 303 -10.20 9.44 -18.31
CA THR A 303 -11.63 9.21 -18.22
C THR A 303 -12.17 9.92 -16.98
N LYS A 304 -13.02 10.93 -17.19
CA LYS A 304 -13.67 11.64 -16.08
C LYS A 304 -14.57 10.71 -15.29
N LEU A 305 -14.19 10.41 -14.05
CA LEU A 305 -15.00 9.60 -13.14
C LEU A 305 -16.19 10.41 -12.61
N SER A 306 -17.38 9.81 -12.62
CA SER A 306 -18.59 10.42 -12.02
C SER A 306 -18.72 10.15 -10.52
N LYS A 307 -18.05 9.11 -10.03
CA LYS A 307 -17.95 8.73 -8.62
C LYS A 307 -16.65 7.96 -8.38
N ALA A 308 -16.22 7.90 -7.13
CA ALA A 308 -15.13 7.02 -6.71
C ALA A 308 -15.44 5.56 -7.06
N VAL A 309 -14.41 4.80 -7.44
CA VAL A 309 -14.49 3.35 -7.62
C VAL A 309 -14.76 2.75 -6.24
N ALA A 310 -15.74 1.84 -6.14
CA ALA A 310 -16.02 1.20 -4.86
C ALA A 310 -15.01 0.08 -4.61
N ILE A 311 -14.59 -0.11 -3.36
CA ILE A 311 -13.69 -1.22 -2.99
C ILE A 311 -14.28 -2.59 -3.36
N THR A 312 -15.60 -2.72 -3.35
CA THR A 312 -16.34 -3.92 -3.77
C THR A 312 -16.20 -4.23 -5.26
N ASP A 313 -15.94 -3.22 -6.11
CA ASP A 313 -15.70 -3.41 -7.54
C ASP A 313 -14.31 -3.99 -7.81
N VAL A 314 -13.42 -3.95 -6.81
CA VAL A 314 -12.03 -4.43 -6.90
C VAL A 314 -11.85 -5.73 -6.11
N LEU A 315 -12.29 -5.77 -4.85
CA LEU A 315 -12.07 -6.88 -3.92
C LEU A 315 -13.29 -7.80 -3.77
N GLY A 316 -14.42 -7.46 -4.39
CA GLY A 316 -15.70 -8.17 -4.23
C GLY A 316 -16.47 -7.75 -2.98
N SER A 317 -17.74 -8.13 -2.89
CA SER A 317 -18.62 -7.80 -1.76
C SER A 317 -18.20 -8.44 -0.44
N ALA A 318 -17.46 -9.55 -0.50
CA ALA A 318 -16.96 -10.26 0.67
C ALA A 318 -15.67 -9.65 1.24
N TYR A 319 -15.22 -8.47 0.75
CA TYR A 319 -13.95 -7.90 1.19
C TYR A 319 -13.90 -7.67 2.72
N ALA A 320 -15.00 -7.30 3.36
CA ALA A 320 -15.04 -7.08 4.81
C ALA A 320 -14.89 -8.37 5.65
N SER A 321 -15.13 -9.55 5.06
CA SER A 321 -15.10 -10.85 5.75
C SER A 321 -14.09 -11.84 5.16
N ALA A 322 -13.43 -11.47 4.07
CA ALA A 322 -12.40 -12.28 3.43
C ALA A 322 -11.08 -12.18 4.22
N ALA A 323 -9.98 -12.67 3.66
CA ALA A 323 -8.62 -12.54 4.20
C ALA A 323 -8.15 -11.08 4.43
N TYR A 324 -9.05 -10.11 4.41
CA TYR A 324 -8.83 -8.72 4.76
C TYR A 324 -9.09 -8.35 6.22
N GLU A 325 -9.57 -9.29 7.05
CA GLU A 325 -9.71 -9.03 8.49
C GLU A 325 -8.37 -8.69 9.15
N GLU A 326 -8.33 -7.54 9.79
CA GLU A 326 -7.23 -7.02 10.60
C GLU A 326 -7.20 -7.69 11.99
N ALA A 327 -6.05 -7.62 12.67
CA ALA A 327 -5.99 -7.96 14.09
C ALA A 327 -6.87 -6.95 14.89
N PRO A 328 -7.48 -7.36 16.02
CA PRO A 328 -8.39 -6.49 16.77
C PRO A 328 -7.69 -5.19 17.18
N GLY A 329 -8.29 -4.05 16.80
CA GLY A 329 -7.76 -2.71 17.08
C GLY A 329 -7.91 -1.67 15.96
N LEU A 330 -8.36 -2.08 14.78
CA LEU A 330 -8.57 -1.19 13.63
C LEU A 330 -10.04 -1.12 13.16
N ASP A 331 -10.92 -1.95 13.73
CA ASP A 331 -12.37 -1.79 13.60
C ASP A 331 -12.90 -0.90 14.73
N SER A 332 -12.88 0.41 14.49
CA SER A 332 -13.91 1.26 15.06
C SER A 332 -14.20 2.36 14.06
N GLU A 333 -15.40 2.34 13.46
CA GLU A 333 -16.27 3.41 12.93
C GLU A 333 -15.72 4.78 12.45
N TYR A 334 -14.41 4.97 12.34
CA TYR A 334 -13.73 6.24 12.08
C TYR A 334 -12.94 6.24 10.76
N TYR A 335 -12.74 5.08 10.13
CA TYR A 335 -11.94 4.97 8.91
C TYR A 335 -12.71 5.29 7.61
N PHE A 336 -14.03 5.49 7.69
CA PHE A 336 -14.89 5.87 6.56
C PHE A 336 -15.52 7.27 6.70
N LEU A 337 -15.14 8.04 7.71
CA LEU A 337 -15.55 9.44 7.79
C LEU A 337 -14.54 10.34 7.06
N PRO A 338 -15.00 11.37 6.32
CA PRO A 338 -14.10 12.29 5.64
C PRO A 338 -13.17 12.94 6.66
N TRP A 339 -11.86 12.83 6.43
CA TRP A 339 -10.85 13.54 7.20
C TRP A 339 -11.18 15.04 7.18
N TYR A 340 -11.63 15.58 8.31
CA TYR A 340 -11.76 17.01 8.48
C TYR A 340 -10.36 17.58 8.74
N ASP A 341 -9.94 18.48 7.88
CA ASP A 341 -8.66 19.17 7.87
C ASP A 341 -8.36 19.80 9.25
N SER A 342 -7.36 19.25 9.96
CA SER A 342 -6.79 19.90 11.13
C SER A 342 -5.66 20.83 10.67
N GLN A 343 -6.01 21.96 10.05
CA GLN A 343 -5.12 23.12 10.06
C GLN A 343 -5.05 23.66 11.50
N PRO A 344 -3.87 23.94 12.07
CA PRO A 344 -3.80 24.66 13.33
C PRO A 344 -4.29 26.09 13.11
N CYS A 345 -5.50 26.39 13.62
CA CYS A 345 -5.97 27.76 13.76
C CYS A 345 -5.04 28.49 14.75
N ASN A 346 -4.25 29.41 14.23
CA ASN A 346 -3.34 30.25 15.00
C ASN A 346 -4.16 31.29 15.78
N PHE A 347 -4.52 30.98 17.03
CA PHE A 347 -5.13 31.95 17.94
C PHE A 347 -4.04 32.85 18.53
N ALA A 348 -3.54 33.76 17.71
CA ALA A 348 -2.84 34.94 18.19
C ALA A 348 -3.48 36.15 17.51
N ASN A 349 -4.09 37.03 18.32
CA ASN A 349 -4.76 38.28 17.96
C ASN A 349 -6.20 38.16 17.45
N VAL A 350 -7.13 37.83 18.34
CA VAL A 350 -8.49 38.37 18.27
C VAL A 350 -8.76 39.12 19.58
N THR A 351 -8.72 40.44 19.51
CA THR A 351 -9.14 41.34 20.58
C THR A 351 -10.67 41.31 20.66
N VAL A 352 -11.22 40.76 21.74
CA VAL A 352 -12.67 40.73 21.95
C VAL A 352 -13.13 42.13 22.38
N PRO A 353 -14.07 42.79 21.70
CA PRO A 353 -14.60 44.07 22.16
C PRO A 353 -15.45 43.85 23.43
N LYS A 354 -15.21 44.67 24.46
CA LYS A 354 -16.04 44.74 25.68
C LYS A 354 -17.47 45.12 25.29
N ILE A 355 -18.44 44.29 25.68
CA ILE A 355 -19.85 44.66 25.70
C ILE A 355 -20.09 45.49 26.98
N GLU A 356 -20.43 46.77 26.82
CA GLU A 356 -20.94 47.60 27.90
C GLU A 356 -22.43 47.30 28.12
N LEU A 357 -22.80 47.06 29.38
CA LEU A 357 -24.19 46.89 29.80
C LEU A 357 -24.75 48.26 30.21
N PHE A 358 -25.81 48.72 29.55
CA PHE A 358 -26.61 49.85 30.03
C PHE A 358 -27.74 49.36 30.95
N PRO A 359 -28.06 50.09 32.03
CA PRO A 359 -29.17 49.73 32.92
C PRO A 359 -30.52 50.06 32.26
N MET A 360 -31.49 49.15 32.43
CA MET A 360 -32.87 49.38 32.02
C MET A 360 -33.56 50.39 32.94
N SER A 361 -34.30 51.33 32.35
CA SER A 361 -35.42 52.06 32.97
C SER A 361 -36.69 51.78 32.19
#